data_AF-A0A354S609-F1
#
_entry.id   AF-A0A354S609-F1
#
_cell.length_a   1.000
_cell.length_b   1.000
_cell.length_c   1.000
_cell.angle_alpha   90.00
_cell.angle_beta   90.00
_cell.angle_gamma   90.00
#
_symmetry.space_group_name_H-M   'P 1'
#
loop_
_entity.id
_entity.type
_entity.pdbx_description
1 polymer ?
#
loop_
_entity_poly.entity_id
_entity_poly.type
_entity_poly.pdbx_seq_one_letter_code
_entity_poly.pdbx_strand_id
1 'polypeptide(L)' 'DQVSHYFPEIFALGEGCKYHNCTHVDEPHCAVIRAYEAHDIAPSRYENYVHMLKGDEGEDPYRHAESNMD' A
#
# COMPACT_ATOMS: atom_id res chain seq x y z
N ASP A 1 -7.28 12.60 -2.38
CA ASP A 1 -5.91 12.91 -2.85
C ASP A 1 -4.88 12.98 -1.70
N GLN A 2 -4.98 12.15 -0.65
CA GLN A 2 -4.04 12.22 0.50
C GLN A 2 -3.09 11.01 0.57
N VAL A 3 -3.54 9.81 0.18
CA VAL A 3 -2.74 8.57 0.21
C VAL A 3 -1.46 8.67 -0.63
N SER A 4 -1.52 9.30 -1.79
CA SER A 4 -0.39 9.51 -2.72
C SER A 4 0.78 10.24 -2.06
N HIS A 5 0.51 11.16 -1.13
CA HIS A 5 1.54 11.93 -0.43
C HIS A 5 2.25 11.11 0.65
N TYR A 6 1.61 10.09 1.21
CA TYR A 6 2.22 9.23 2.24
C TYR A 6 3.17 8.17 1.64
N PHE A 7 3.02 7.86 0.35
CA PHE A 7 3.80 6.83 -0.35
C PHE A 7 4.39 7.35 -1.67
N PRO A 8 5.38 8.28 -1.62
CA PRO A 8 5.99 8.83 -2.82
C PRO A 8 6.73 7.77 -3.66
N GLU A 9 7.27 6.74 -3.00
CA GLU A 9 7.91 5.60 -3.67
C GLU A 9 6.94 4.82 -4.57
N ILE A 10 5.72 4.57 -4.08
CA ILE A 10 4.66 3.85 -4.81
C ILE A 10 4.17 4.71 -5.98
N PHE A 11 4.01 6.02 -5.76
CA PHE A 11 3.59 6.95 -6.80
C PHE A 11 4.63 7.04 -7.94
N ALA A 12 5.91 7.19 -7.61
CA ALA A 12 7.00 7.23 -8.59
C ALA A 12 7.09 5.94 -9.41
N LEU A 13 6.88 4.78 -8.78
CA LEU A 13 6.85 3.49 -9.47
C LEU A 13 5.58 3.32 -10.30
N GLY A 14 4.46 3.91 -9.88
CA GLY A 14 3.19 3.89 -10.58
C GLY A 14 3.25 4.50 -11.99
N GLU A 15 4.19 5.43 -12.23
CA GLU A 15 4.46 5.97 -13.58
C GLU A 15 4.90 4.88 -14.58
N GLY A 16 5.48 3.78 -14.08
CA GLY A 16 5.89 2.63 -14.88
C GLY A 16 4.79 1.59 -15.13
N CYS A 17 3.55 1.83 -14.66
CA CYS A 17 2.44 0.91 -14.89
C CYS A 17 1.97 0.93 -16.34
N LYS A 18 1.60 -0.25 -16.85
CA LYS A 18 1.05 -0.40 -18.20
C LYS A 18 -0.32 0.26 -18.37
N TYR A 19 -1.10 0.31 -17.29
CA TYR A 19 -2.47 0.81 -17.28
C TYR A 19 -2.58 2.09 -16.44
N HIS A 20 -3.30 3.08 -16.96
CA HIS A 20 -3.54 4.36 -16.26
C HIS A 20 -4.51 4.24 -15.08
N ASN A 21 -5.31 3.17 -15.05
CA ASN A 21 -6.27 2.86 -13.98
C ASN A 21 -5.75 1.74 -13.06
N CYS A 22 -4.44 1.53 -13.00
CA CYS A 22 -3.83 0.51 -12.16
C CYS A 22 -4.08 0.84 -10.68
N THR A 23 -4.63 -0.10 -9.94
CA THR A 23 -4.85 0.03 -8.48
C THR A 23 -3.63 -0.40 -7.66
N HIS A 24 -2.60 -0.95 -8.32
CA HIS A 24 -1.39 -1.46 -7.70
C HIS A 24 -1.59 -2.59 -6.67
N VAL A 25 -2.72 -3.31 -6.68
CA VAL A 25 -3.01 -4.40 -5.71
C VAL A 25 -2.91 -5.80 -6.30
N ASP A 26 -3.55 -6.05 -7.45
CA ASP A 26 -3.66 -7.39 -8.06
C ASP A 26 -3.49 -7.32 -9.59
N GLU A 27 -2.93 -6.21 -10.08
CA GLU A 27 -2.87 -5.93 -11.52
C GLU A 27 -1.65 -6.58 -12.17
N PRO A 28 -1.82 -7.36 -13.24
CA PRO A 28 -0.71 -7.93 -13.98
C PRO A 28 0.11 -6.83 -14.65
N HIS A 29 1.44 -6.91 -14.54
CA HIS A 29 2.39 -5.88 -15.03
C HIS A 29 2.35 -4.54 -14.28
N CYS A 30 1.91 -4.52 -13.03
CA CYS A 30 2.10 -3.38 -12.16
C CYS A 30 3.59 -3.17 -11.83
N ALA A 31 4.10 -1.96 -12.02
CA ALA A 31 5.47 -1.61 -11.67
C ALA A 31 5.73 -1.65 -10.16
N VAL A 32 4.72 -1.28 -9.35
CA VAL A 32 4.78 -1.33 -7.88
C VAL A 32 4.92 -2.78 -7.40
N ILE A 33 4.14 -3.72 -7.95
CA ILE A 33 4.22 -5.15 -7.58
C ILE A 33 5.60 -5.71 -7.94
N ARG A 34 6.14 -5.37 -9.12
CA ARG A 34 7.51 -5.79 -9.48
C ARG A 34 8.55 -5.28 -8.51
N ALA A 35 8.44 -4.03 -8.07
CA ALA A 35 9.35 -3.45 -7.08
C ALA A 35 9.18 -4.09 -5.69
N TYR A 36 7.95 -4.45 -5.32
CA TYR A 36 7.68 -5.25 -4.12
C TYR A 36 8.33 -6.65 -4.22
N GLU A 37 8.16 -7.36 -5.35
CA GLU A 37 8.79 -8.67 -5.59
C GLU A 37 10.32 -8.58 -5.65
N ALA A 38 10.87 -7.48 -6.16
CA ALA A 38 12.30 -7.20 -6.17
C ALA A 38 12.85 -6.76 -4.80
N HIS A 39 11.99 -6.59 -3.78
CA HIS A 39 12.31 -6.03 -2.47
C HIS A 39 12.85 -4.58 -2.53
N ASP A 40 12.55 -3.83 -3.59
CA ASP A 40 12.84 -2.39 -3.69
C ASP A 40 11.94 -1.55 -2.79
N ILE A 41 10.73 -2.06 -2.49
CA ILE A 41 9.80 -1.47 -1.52
C ILE A 41 9.72 -2.38 -0.30
N ALA A 42 9.71 -1.81 0.89
CA ALA A 42 9.47 -2.57 2.11
C ALA A 42 8.06 -3.22 2.08
N PRO A 43 7.92 -4.51 2.47
CA PRO A 43 6.62 -5.18 2.48
C PRO A 43 5.57 -4.43 3.29
N SER A 44 5.96 -3.95 4.47
CA SER A 44 5.09 -3.16 5.34
C SER A 44 4.57 -1.87 4.70
N ARG A 45 5.34 -1.25 3.79
CA ARG A 45 4.90 -0.05 3.05
C ARG A 45 3.83 -0.41 2.02
N TYR A 46 4.05 -1.49 1.27
CA TYR A 46 3.09 -1.98 0.28
C TYR A 46 1.79 -2.43 0.96
N GLU A 47 1.88 -3.21 2.02
CA GLU A 47 0.72 -3.67 2.79
C GLU A 47 -0.09 -2.49 3.31
N ASN A 48 0.56 -1.51 3.96
CA ASN A 48 -0.12 -0.34 4.50
C ASN A 48 -0.79 0.51 3.41
N TYR A 49 -0.15 0.64 2.24
CA TYR A 49 -0.78 1.26 1.07
C TYR A 49 -2.04 0.51 0.62
N VAL A 50 -1.99 -0.82 0.51
CA VAL A 50 -3.15 -1.64 0.11
C VAL A 50 -4.28 -1.52 1.13
N HIS A 51 -3.97 -1.52 2.43
CA HIS A 51 -4.94 -1.31 3.51
C HIS A 51 -5.62 0.06 3.40
N MET A 52 -4.83 1.14 3.27
CA MET A 52 -5.36 2.50 3.10
C MET A 52 -6.18 2.64 1.81
N LEU A 53 -5.77 2.00 0.72
CA LEU A 53 -6.46 2.06 -0.57
C LEU A 53 -7.80 1.32 -0.55
N LYS A 54 -7.86 0.15 0.11
CA LYS A 54 -9.11 -0.63 0.27
C LYS A 54 -10.12 0.06 1.18
N GLY A 55 -9.74 1.16 1.85
CA GLY A 55 -10.62 1.92 2.74
C GLY A 55 -10.92 1.18 4.04
N ASP A 56 -10.08 0.21 4.42
CA ASP A 56 -10.17 -0.46 5.70
C ASP A 56 -9.54 0.47 6.74
N GLU A 57 -10.29 1.48 7.18
CA GLU A 57 -9.94 2.43 8.24
C GLU A 57 -9.80 1.75 9.63
N GLY A 58 -9.87 0.42 9.71
CA GLY A 58 -10.35 -0.28 10.89
C GLY A 58 -9.31 -0.90 11.80
N GLU A 59 -8.17 -1.38 11.32
CA GLU A 59 -7.28 -2.19 12.16
C GLU A 59 -5.82 -1.86 11.90
N ASP A 60 -5.32 -0.85 12.61
CA ASP A 60 -3.89 -0.76 12.92
C ASP A 60 -3.57 -1.94 13.86
N PRO A 61 -2.85 -2.99 13.40
CA PRO A 61 -2.56 -4.16 14.24
C PRO A 61 -1.60 -3.82 15.39
N TYR A 62 -1.03 -2.60 15.41
CA TYR A 62 -0.19 -2.09 16.48
C TYR A 62 -0.97 -1.33 17.57
N ARG A 63 -2.29 -1.12 17.40
CA ARG A 63 -3.16 -0.44 18.37
C ARG A 63 -3.97 -1.39 19.27
N HIS A 64 -3.56 -2.64 19.42
CA HIS A 64 -4.14 -3.54 20.43
C HIS A 64 -3.23 -3.72 21.64
N ALA A 65 -3.14 -2.65 22.42
CA ALA A 65 -2.97 -2.65 23.87
C ALA A 65 -3.29 -1.19 24.23
N GLU A 66 -4.51 -0.85 24.60
CA GLU A 66 -5.03 -0.97 25.96
C GLU A 66 -6.52 -0.62 25.92
N SER A 67 -7.41 -1.51 26.38
CA SER A 67 -8.72 -1.17 26.95
C SER A 67 -9.33 -2.43 27.62
N ASN A 68 -9.14 -2.53 28.95
CA ASN A 68 -9.95 -3.13 30.02
C ASN A 68 -10.79 -4.39 29.68
N MET A 69 -10.58 -5.56 30.30
CA MET A 69 -10.91 -5.89 31.70
C MET A 69 -12.22 -5.24 32.19
N ASP A 70 -13.34 -5.83 31.78
CA ASP A 70 -14.57 -5.90 32.56
C ASP A 70 -15.01 -7.37 32.66
#